data_AF-A0A520FVX6-F1
#
_entry.id   AF-A0A520FVX6-F1
#
_cell.length_a   1.000
_cell.length_b   1.000
_cell.length_c   1.000
_cell.angle_alpha   90.00
_cell.angle_beta   90.00
_cell.angle_gamma   90.00
#
_symmetry.space_group_name_H-M   'P 1'
#
loop_
_entity.id
_entity.type
_entity.pdbx_description
1 polymer ?
#
loop_
_entity_poly.entity_id
_entity_poly.type
_entity_poly.pdbx_seq_one_letter_code
_entity_poly.pdbx_strand_id
1 'polypeptide(L)'
;MRCLTAIARAVLMAGLTASLPGVVAGPAVAEGGRTAMTSSRYLQARLHGAMHLDERTRNAAANDFGHLVHRTPLAVVRPASAEDIAETIQWAASCGRRVAPRGQGHSVFGRSQVHDGVV
;
A
#
# COMPACT_ATOMS: atom_id res chain seq x y z
N MET A 1 -12.26 19.46 4.38
CA MET A 1 -12.31 18.37 5.38
C MET A 1 -11.06 17.53 5.22
N ARG A 2 -10.08 17.78 6.09
CA ARG A 2 -8.73 17.22 6.07
C ARG A 2 -8.76 15.90 6.82
N CYS A 3 -8.32 14.81 6.17
CA CYS A 3 -8.08 13.56 6.89
C CYS A 3 -6.99 13.85 7.93
N LEU A 4 -7.42 13.99 9.18
CA LEU A 4 -6.65 14.44 10.32
C LEU A 4 -5.62 13.38 10.70
N THR A 5 -4.42 13.47 10.16
CA THR A 5 -3.17 13.42 10.95
C THR A 5 -2.01 13.96 10.11
N ALA A 6 -1.73 15.26 10.31
CA ALA A 6 -0.34 15.70 10.30
C ALA A 6 0.32 15.13 11.56
N ILE A 7 1.56 14.64 11.45
CA ILE A 7 2.65 14.48 12.45
C ILE A 7 3.55 13.36 11.89
N ALA A 8 4.83 13.51 11.55
CA ALA A 8 5.79 14.55 11.88
C ALA A 8 6.80 14.76 10.73
N ARG A 9 7.09 16.03 10.43
CA ARG A 9 8.41 16.42 9.92
C ARG A 9 9.39 16.24 11.08
N ALA A 10 10.16 15.15 11.09
CA ALA A 10 11.28 15.02 12.00
C ALA A 10 12.50 15.71 11.38
N VAL A 11 12.55 17.04 11.48
CA VAL A 11 13.83 17.76 11.49
C VAL A 11 14.14 17.98 12.96
N LEU A 12 14.93 17.09 13.55
CA LEU A 12 15.61 17.34 14.80
C LEU A 12 17.11 17.29 14.52
N MET A 13 17.68 18.46 14.29
CA MET A 13 19.11 18.67 14.50
C MET A 13 19.35 18.61 16.01
N ALA A 14 19.84 17.48 16.49
CA ALA A 14 20.46 17.38 17.80
C ALA A 14 21.67 16.46 17.66
N GLY A 15 22.85 17.05 17.78
CA GLY A 15 24.11 16.32 17.87
C GLY A 15 24.27 15.63 19.22
N LEU A 16 25.39 14.89 19.27
CA LEU A 16 26.03 14.25 20.42
C LEU A 16 25.67 12.77 20.71
N THR A 17 26.75 12.01 20.84
CA THR A 17 26.91 10.56 20.72
C THR A 17 26.71 9.81 22.05
N ALA A 18 26.00 8.68 22.02
CA ALA A 18 26.27 7.55 22.91
C ALA A 18 25.76 6.26 22.24
N SER A 19 26.69 5.35 21.95
CA SER A 19 26.42 4.04 21.33
C SER A 19 25.88 3.09 22.40
N LEU A 20 24.66 2.58 22.23
CA LEU A 20 24.17 1.36 22.89
C LEU A 20 23.65 0.42 21.79
N PRO A 21 24.14 -0.85 21.73
CA PRO A 21 23.60 -1.81 20.80
C PRO A 21 22.30 -2.40 21.34
N GLY A 22 21.27 -2.42 20.49
CA GLY A 22 20.25 -3.46 20.49
C GLY A 22 19.10 -3.31 21.47
N VAL A 23 18.06 -2.59 21.04
CA VAL A 23 16.67 -3.05 20.88
C VAL A 23 15.90 -1.85 20.35
N VAL A 24 15.70 -1.82 19.03
CA VAL A 24 14.73 -0.90 18.42
C VAL A 24 13.37 -1.57 18.60
N ALA A 25 12.63 -1.14 19.61
CA ALA A 25 11.20 -1.38 19.66
C ALA A 25 10.58 -0.66 18.45
N GLY A 26 10.33 -1.42 17.37
CA GLY A 26 9.55 -0.92 16.23
C GLY A 26 8.15 -0.53 16.71
N PRO A 27 7.55 0.53 16.13
CA PRO A 27 6.22 0.96 16.55
C PRO A 27 5.22 -0.18 16.40
N ALA A 28 4.43 -0.38 17.44
CA ALA A 28 3.43 -1.42 17.56
C ALA A 28 2.45 -1.41 16.36
N VAL A 29 2.48 -2.48 15.58
CA VAL A 29 1.51 -2.72 14.49
C VAL A 29 0.25 -3.32 15.11
N ALA A 30 -0.61 -2.49 15.70
CA ALA A 30 -1.86 -2.98 16.27
C ALA A 30 -3.00 -1.95 16.29
N GLU A 31 -3.17 -1.17 15.21
CA GLU A 31 -4.40 -0.38 14.98
C GLU A 31 -4.90 -0.42 13.51
N GLY A 32 -4.32 -1.28 12.67
CA GLY A 32 -4.44 -1.20 11.21
C GLY A 32 -5.82 -1.54 10.61
N GLY A 33 -6.65 -2.32 11.30
CA GLY A 33 -7.87 -2.90 10.69
C GLY A 33 -8.96 -1.88 10.37
N ARG A 34 -9.28 -0.96 11.29
CA ARG A 34 -10.34 0.04 11.10
C ARG A 34 -9.90 1.19 10.22
N THR A 35 -8.68 1.67 10.39
CA THR A 35 -8.11 2.78 9.60
C THR A 35 -7.91 2.38 8.13
N ALA A 36 -7.45 1.16 7.85
CA ALA A 36 -7.30 0.65 6.49
C ALA A 36 -8.65 0.46 5.78
N MET A 37 -9.69 0.03 6.52
CA MET A 37 -11.05 -0.08 5.98
C MET A 37 -11.62 1.30 5.63
N THR A 38 -11.50 2.29 6.51
CA THR A 38 -11.97 3.67 6.25
C THR A 38 -11.23 4.32 5.10
N SER A 39 -9.92 4.16 5.00
CA SER A 39 -9.14 4.74 3.89
C SER A 39 -9.46 4.06 2.56
N SER A 40 -9.67 2.74 2.53
CA SER A 40 -10.04 2.03 1.30
C SER A 40 -11.43 2.45 0.78
N ARG A 41 -12.38 2.69 1.70
CA ARG A 41 -13.71 3.22 1.32
C ARG A 41 -13.62 4.63 0.74
N TYR A 42 -12.72 5.47 1.25
CA TYR A 42 -12.47 6.79 0.70
C TYR A 42 -11.97 6.71 -0.75
N LEU A 43 -11.00 5.84 -1.04
CA LEU A 43 -10.51 5.66 -2.41
C LEU A 43 -11.61 5.10 -3.32
N GLN A 44 -12.34 4.06 -2.88
CA GLN A 44 -13.48 3.49 -3.62
C GLN A 44 -14.51 4.53 -4.06
N ALA A 45 -14.81 5.52 -3.20
CA ALA A 45 -15.80 6.55 -3.50
C ALA A 45 -15.30 7.62 -4.50
N ARG A 46 -13.99 7.69 -4.76
CA ARG A 46 -13.37 8.70 -5.65
C ARG A 46 -13.03 8.16 -7.03
N LEU A 47 -12.82 6.84 -7.14
CA LEU A 47 -12.46 6.22 -8.40
C LEU A 47 -13.67 6.18 -9.34
N HIS A 48 -13.44 6.49 -10.62
CA HIS A 48 -14.39 6.15 -11.67
C HIS A 48 -14.33 4.66 -12.01
N GLY A 49 -13.15 4.06 -11.89
CA GLY A 49 -12.92 2.62 -11.94
C GLY A 49 -13.29 1.89 -10.65
N ALA A 50 -12.68 0.73 -10.43
CA ALA A 50 -13.02 -0.15 -9.31
C ALA A 50 -11.81 -0.48 -8.43
N MET A 51 -12.03 -0.56 -7.11
CA MET A 51 -11.07 -1.10 -6.15
C MET A 51 -11.63 -2.37 -5.51
N HIS A 52 -10.94 -3.48 -5.73
CA HIS A 52 -11.32 -4.82 -5.29
C HIS A 52 -10.60 -5.20 -3.99
N LEU A 53 -11.38 -5.66 -3.02
CA LEU A 53 -10.90 -6.14 -1.71
C LEU A 53 -11.19 -7.64 -1.50
N ASP A 54 -11.94 -8.27 -2.41
CA ASP A 54 -12.29 -9.68 -2.34
C ASP A 54 -11.05 -10.57 -2.50
N GLU A 55 -11.08 -11.70 -1.81
CA GLU A 55 -9.98 -12.65 -1.77
C GLU A 55 -9.64 -13.18 -3.16
N ARG A 56 -10.65 -13.49 -3.99
CA ARG A 56 -10.44 -14.06 -5.32
C ARG A 56 -9.58 -13.13 -6.20
N THR A 57 -9.94 -11.85 -6.26
CA THR A 57 -9.21 -10.88 -7.09
C THR A 57 -7.80 -10.62 -6.55
N ARG A 58 -7.64 -10.55 -5.22
CA ARG A 58 -6.33 -10.37 -4.57
C ARG A 58 -5.42 -11.58 -4.78
N ASN A 59 -5.94 -12.79 -4.65
CA ASN A 59 -5.17 -14.02 -4.89
C ASN A 59 -4.74 -14.15 -6.36
N ALA A 60 -5.59 -13.74 -7.31
CA ALA A 60 -5.20 -13.68 -8.72
C ALA A 60 -4.05 -12.69 -8.97
N ALA A 61 -4.07 -11.53 -8.30
CA ALA A 61 -3.00 -10.53 -8.36
C ALA A 61 -1.73 -10.95 -7.59
N ALA A 62 -1.84 -11.90 -6.66
CA ALA A 62 -0.74 -12.49 -5.91
C ALA A 62 0.03 -13.56 -6.70
N ASN A 63 -0.43 -13.94 -7.90
CA ASN A 63 0.25 -14.89 -8.77
C ASN A 63 0.89 -14.18 -9.96
N ASP A 64 1.97 -14.69 -10.54
CA ASP A 64 2.55 -14.22 -11.80
C ASP A 64 2.96 -15.40 -12.69
N PHE A 65 3.53 -15.15 -13.87
CA PHE A 65 3.88 -16.21 -14.82
C PHE A 65 4.92 -17.20 -14.27
N GLY A 66 5.78 -16.76 -13.36
CA GLY A 66 6.80 -17.64 -12.77
C GLY A 66 6.22 -18.63 -11.78
N HIS A 67 5.09 -18.31 -11.13
CA HIS A 67 4.50 -19.11 -10.06
C HIS A 67 5.44 -19.38 -8.86
N LEU A 68 6.54 -18.61 -8.73
CA LEU A 68 7.57 -18.82 -7.69
C LEU A 68 7.33 -17.98 -6.43
N VAL A 69 6.84 -16.76 -6.60
CA VAL A 69 6.60 -15.80 -5.53
C VAL A 69 5.11 -15.53 -5.45
N HIS A 70 4.58 -15.47 -4.23
CA HIS A 70 3.19 -15.11 -3.98
C HIS A 70 3.11 -14.03 -2.90
N ARG A 71 2.71 -12.82 -3.30
CA ARG A 71 2.51 -11.68 -2.39
C ARG A 71 1.11 -11.14 -2.54
N THR A 72 0.28 -11.38 -1.54
CA THR A 72 -1.11 -10.93 -1.54
C THR A 72 -1.18 -9.42 -1.29
N PRO A 73 -1.72 -8.64 -2.23
CA PRO A 73 -1.92 -7.21 -2.00
C PRO A 73 -3.04 -6.98 -0.99
N LEU A 74 -3.14 -5.77 -0.45
CA LEU A 74 -4.32 -5.32 0.28
C LEU A 74 -5.52 -5.19 -0.67
N ALA A 75 -5.30 -4.59 -1.84
CA ALA A 75 -6.33 -4.27 -2.81
C ALA A 75 -5.82 -4.35 -4.25
N VAL A 76 -6.73 -4.49 -5.19
CA VAL A 76 -6.45 -4.40 -6.63
C VAL A 76 -7.28 -3.28 -7.23
N VAL A 77 -6.64 -2.32 -7.88
CA VAL A 77 -7.34 -1.22 -8.56
C VAL A 77 -7.39 -1.47 -10.05
N ARG A 78 -8.58 -1.37 -10.62
CA ARG A 78 -8.82 -1.35 -12.08
C ARG A 78 -9.24 0.08 -12.45
N PRO A 79 -8.28 0.94 -12.79
CA PRO A 79 -8.57 2.33 -13.11
C PRO A 79 -9.32 2.44 -14.45
N ALA A 80 -10.24 3.40 -14.54
CA ALA A 80 -10.93 3.76 -15.79
C ALA A 80 -10.27 4.96 -16.47
N SER A 81 -9.44 5.73 -15.76
CA SER A 81 -8.76 6.92 -16.29
C SER A 81 -7.37 7.15 -15.67
N ALA A 82 -6.63 8.13 -16.18
CA ALA A 82 -5.33 8.52 -15.62
C ALA A 82 -5.48 9.18 -14.23
N GLU A 83 -6.59 9.87 -13.99
CA GLU A 83 -6.94 10.47 -12.71
C GLU A 83 -7.10 9.39 -11.63
N ASP A 84 -7.75 8.26 -11.94
CA ASP A 84 -7.86 7.13 -11.02
C ASP A 84 -6.49 6.59 -10.58
N ILE A 85 -5.53 6.54 -11.51
CA ILE A 85 -4.16 6.14 -11.22
C ILE A 85 -3.50 7.15 -10.27
N ALA A 86 -3.61 8.45 -10.59
CA ALA A 86 -3.05 9.51 -9.76
C ALA A 86 -3.62 9.50 -8.34
N GLU A 87 -4.94 9.35 -8.20
CA GLU A 87 -5.65 9.22 -6.92
C GLU A 87 -5.17 8.00 -6.13
N THR A 88 -5.03 6.85 -6.80
CA THR A 88 -4.55 5.61 -6.18
C THR A 88 -3.12 5.75 -5.63
N ILE A 89 -2.22 6.36 -6.41
CA ILE A 89 -0.83 6.59 -6.00
C ILE A 89 -0.77 7.55 -4.80
N GLN A 90 -1.52 8.65 -4.85
CA GLN A 90 -1.57 9.62 -3.75
C GLN A 90 -2.14 9.01 -2.48
N TRP A 91 -3.23 8.26 -2.59
CA TRP A 91 -3.83 7.52 -1.49
C TRP A 91 -2.83 6.52 -0.88
N ALA A 92 -2.19 5.70 -1.71
CA ALA A 92 -1.23 4.70 -1.25
C ALA A 92 -0.06 5.36 -0.51
N ALA A 93 0.49 6.45 -1.05
CA ALA A 93 1.54 7.23 -0.41
C ALA A 93 1.09 7.78 0.96
N SER A 94 -0.11 8.36 1.05
CA SER A 94 -0.66 8.87 2.32
C SER A 94 -0.88 7.78 3.37
N CYS A 95 -1.10 6.53 2.93
CA CYS A 95 -1.27 5.38 3.80
C CYS A 95 0.05 4.63 4.10
N GLY A 96 1.18 5.09 3.56
CA GLY A 96 2.46 4.38 3.67
C GLY A 96 2.49 3.02 2.94
N ARG A 97 1.65 2.87 1.90
CA ARG A 97 1.49 1.63 1.13
C ARG A 97 2.26 1.68 -0.18
N ARG A 98 2.79 0.53 -0.58
CA ARG A 98 3.47 0.36 -1.87
C ARG A 98 2.45 0.07 -2.98
N VAL A 99 2.79 0.48 -4.20
CA VAL A 99 2.03 0.19 -5.41
C VAL A 99 2.88 -0.66 -6.35
N ALA A 100 2.31 -1.70 -6.95
CA ALA A 100 2.97 -2.53 -7.95
C ALA A 100 2.16 -2.53 -9.25
N PRO A 101 2.62 -1.82 -10.30
CA PRO A 101 1.91 -1.82 -11.57
C PRO A 101 1.90 -3.21 -12.21
N ARG A 102 0.76 -3.59 -12.76
CA ARG A 102 0.55 -4.89 -13.39
C ARG A 102 -0.13 -4.75 -14.75
N GLY A 103 0.55 -5.24 -15.79
CA GLY A 103 -0.05 -5.48 -17.10
C GLY A 103 -0.71 -6.85 -17.16
N GLN A 104 -0.32 -7.70 -18.10
CA GLN A 104 -0.88 -9.06 -18.27
C GLN A 104 -0.31 -10.10 -17.28
N GLY A 105 0.58 -9.72 -16.36
CA GLY A 105 1.13 -10.64 -15.36
C GLY A 105 2.22 -11.59 -15.87
N HIS A 106 2.83 -11.32 -17.03
CA HIS A 106 3.96 -12.09 -17.59
C HIS A 106 5.31 -11.84 -16.88
N SER A 107 5.32 -11.01 -15.85
CA SER A 107 6.46 -10.88 -14.96
C SER A 107 6.78 -12.20 -14.26
N VAL A 108 8.04 -12.34 -13.87
CA VAL A 108 8.53 -13.43 -13.03
C VAL A 108 9.12 -12.87 -11.74
N PHE A 109 9.29 -13.72 -10.73
CA PHE A 109 9.89 -13.40 -9.43
C PHE A 109 9.16 -12.28 -8.64
N GLY A 110 7.85 -12.14 -8.82
CA GLY A 110 7.01 -11.25 -8.01
C GLY A 110 7.13 -9.76 -8.36
N ARG A 111 7.67 -9.40 -9.54
CA ARG A 111 7.88 -7.99 -9.94
C ARG A 111 6.58 -7.19 -10.10
N SER A 112 5.47 -7.87 -10.35
CA SER A 112 4.12 -7.28 -10.48
C SER A 112 3.21 -7.65 -9.30
N GLN A 113 3.81 -7.93 -8.13
CA GLN A 113 3.09 -8.27 -6.91
C GLN A 113 3.57 -7.38 -5.75
N VAL A 114 2.70 -7.15 -4.78
CA VAL A 114 3.04 -6.40 -3.56
C VAL A 114 2.31 -7.00 -2.36
N HIS A 115 3.00 -7.10 -1.23
CA HIS A 115 2.38 -7.51 0.03
C HIS A 115 1.79 -6.29 0.75
N ASP A 116 0.53 -6.39 1.19
CA ASP A 116 -0.21 -5.33 1.91
C ASP A 116 -0.20 -3.95 1.23
N GLY A 117 -0.02 -3.96 -0.10
CA GLY A 117 -0.03 -2.77 -0.97
C GLY A 117 -1.18 -2.81 -1.98
N VAL A 118 -1.07 -2.00 -3.02
CA VAL A 118 -2.03 -1.98 -4.13
C VAL A 118 -1.37 -2.53 -5.39
N VAL A 119 -2.05 -3.45 -6.06
CA VAL A 119 -1.74 -3.81 -7.45
C VAL A 119 -2.62 -3.00 -8.38
#